data_AF-A0A8J2V8J2-F1
#
_entry.id   AF-A0A8J2V8J2-F1
#
_cell.length_a   1.000
_cell.length_b   1.000
_cell.length_c   1.000
_cell.angle_alpha   90.00
_cell.angle_beta   90.00
_cell.angle_gamma   90.00
#
_symmetry.space_group_name_H-M   'P 1'
#
loop_
_entity.id
_entity.type
_entity.pdbx_description
1 polymer ?
#
loop_
_entity_poly.entity_id
_entity_poly.type
_entity_poly.pdbx_seq_one_letter_code
_entity_poly.pdbx_strand_id
1 'polypeptide(L)' 'MEAIRKIVKVIDNTITITLPENFADGEVEVIVLNNDSIFTLNDTQKEILNQRLSEPEDHYISAEQSIGYLKKKYGL' A
#
# COMPACT_ATOMS: atom_id res chain seq x y z
N MET A 1 -26.10 10.35 16.01
CA MET A 1 -26.14 9.49 14.82
C MET A 1 -24.92 8.58 14.87
N GLU A 2 -25.13 7.27 14.88
CA GLU A 2 -24.03 6.33 14.65
C GLU A 2 -23.82 6.23 13.14
N ALA A 3 -22.60 6.52 12.66
CA ALA A 3 -22.27 6.49 11.25
C ALA A 3 -21.41 5.26 10.93
N ILE A 4 -21.83 4.47 9.93
CA ILE A 4 -21.03 3.37 9.41
C ILE A 4 -20.01 3.93 8.41
N ARG A 5 -18.72 3.97 8.78
CA ARG A 5 -17.64 4.34 7.84
C ARG A 5 -17.18 3.12 7.06
N LYS A 6 -17.35 3.16 5.73
CA LYS A 6 -16.87 2.12 4.81
C LYS A 6 -15.94 2.73 3.76
N ILE A 7 -14.76 2.14 3.57
CA ILE A 7 -13.87 2.47 2.46
C ILE A 7 -14.25 1.58 1.28
N VAL A 8 -14.61 2.17 0.15
CA VAL A 8 -15.07 1.46 -1.06
C VAL A 8 -14.08 1.74 -2.20
N LYS A 9 -13.73 0.71 -2.96
CA LYS A 9 -12.86 0.85 -4.13
C LYS A 9 -13.63 1.54 -5.26
N VAL A 10 -12.98 2.47 -5.94
CA VAL A 10 -13.50 3.09 -7.17
C VAL A 10 -13.03 2.26 -8.37
N ILE A 11 -13.95 1.86 -9.25
CA ILE A 11 -13.66 1.14 -10.50
C ILE A 11 -14.40 1.86 -11.62
N ASP A 12 -13.71 2.26 -12.68
CA ASP A 12 -14.30 3.00 -13.82
C ASP A 12 -15.21 4.16 -13.38
N ASN A 13 -14.69 4.99 -12.45
CA ASN A 13 -15.40 6.11 -11.83
C ASN A 13 -16.73 5.77 -11.15
N THR A 14 -16.94 4.49 -10.81
CA THR A 14 -18.16 4.00 -10.18
C THR A 14 -17.85 3.46 -8.77
N ILE A 15 -18.78 3.69 -7.85
CA ILE A 15 -18.81 3.07 -6.51
C ILE A 15 -20.09 2.27 -6.34
N THR A 16 -20.00 1.11 -5.69
CA THR A 16 -21.16 0.28 -5.35
C THR A 16 -21.26 0.17 -3.83
N ILE A 17 -22.39 0.62 -3.28
CA ILE A 17 -22.69 0.56 -1.85
C ILE A 17 -23.87 -0.39 -1.65
N THR A 18 -23.69 -1.39 -0.79
CA THR A 18 -24.75 -2.32 -0.36
C THR A 18 -25.05 -2.03 1.10
N LEU A 19 -26.31 -1.72 1.39
CA LEU A 19 -26.81 -1.49 2.75
C LEU A 19 -27.07 -2.84 3.46
N PRO A 20 -26.98 -2.89 4.79
CA PRO A 20 -27.38 -4.07 5.58
C PRO A 20 -28.87 -4.42 5.38
N GLU A 21 -29.21 -5.70 5.47
CA GLU A 21 -30.60 -6.18 5.33
C GLU A 21 -31.57 -5.56 6.35
N ASN A 22 -31.06 -5.12 7.50
CA ASN A 22 -31.83 -4.51 8.59
C ASN A 22 -31.75 -2.97 8.60
N PHE A 23 -31.32 -2.34 7.52
CA PHE A 23 -31.32 -0.87 7.42
C PHE A 23 -32.75 -0.33 7.39
N ALA A 24 -33.17 0.31 8.47
CA ALA A 24 -34.55 0.73 8.70
C ALA A 24 -34.81 2.22 8.40
N ASP A 25 -33.76 3.00 8.20
CA ASP A 25 -33.88 4.43 7.91
C ASP A 25 -34.22 4.64 6.42
N GLY A 26 -35.04 5.66 6.13
CA GLY A 26 -35.51 5.94 4.77
C GLY A 26 -34.51 6.68 3.87
N GLU A 27 -33.39 7.17 4.44
CA GLU A 27 -32.44 8.05 3.76
C GLU A 27 -30.99 7.73 4.14
N VAL A 28 -30.08 7.95 3.18
CA VAL A 28 -28.63 7.76 3.34
C VAL A 28 -27.90 8.98 2.80
N GLU A 29 -26.96 9.52 3.59
CA GLU A 29 -26.03 10.55 3.15
C GLU A 29 -24.73 9.90 2.64
N VAL A 30 -24.25 10.33 1.46
CA VAL A 30 -22.98 9.86 0.87
C VAL A 30 -22.02 11.03 0.74
N ILE A 31 -20.86 10.92 1.41
CA ILE A 31 -19.78 11.91 1.35
C ILE A 31 -18.65 11.36 0.47
N VAL A 32 -18.40 12.00 -0.68
CA VAL A 32 -17.27 11.67 -1.57
C VAL A 32 -16.13 12.64 -1.28
N LEU A 33 -15.04 12.11 -0.75
CA LEU A 33 -13.81 12.87 -0.52
C LEU A 33 -12.79 12.47 -1.58
N ASN A 34 -12.16 13.47 -2.20
CA ASN A 34 -10.97 13.20 -3.00
C ASN A 34 -9.91 12.59 -2.09
N ASN A 35 -9.40 11.44 -2.51
CA ASN A 35 -8.27 10.87 -1.81
C ASN A 35 -6.99 11.59 -2.25
N ASP A 36 -6.70 12.72 -1.61
CA ASP A 36 -5.46 13.45 -1.82
C ASP A 36 -4.23 12.67 -1.32
N SER A 37 -4.42 11.51 -0.67
CA SER A 37 -3.36 10.57 -0.31
C SER A 37 -2.99 9.63 -1.46
N ILE A 38 -2.87 10.15 -2.68
CA ILE A 38 -2.05 9.48 -3.69
C ILE A 38 -0.63 9.54 -3.13
N PHE A 39 -0.16 8.44 -2.54
CA PHE A 39 1.23 8.31 -2.13
C PHE A 39 2.07 8.40 -3.39
N THR A 40 2.56 9.59 -3.69
CA THR A 40 3.56 9.83 -4.73
C THR A 40 4.92 9.88 -4.07
N LEU A 41 5.87 9.12 -4.59
CA LEU A 41 7.26 9.26 -4.19
C LEU A 41 7.69 10.72 -4.42
N ASN A 42 8.25 11.35 -3.39
CA ASN A 42 8.89 12.64 -3.56
C ASN A 42 10.21 12.47 -4.34
N ASP A 43 10.78 13.58 -4.82
CA ASP A 43 11.94 13.51 -5.71
C ASP A 43 13.18 12.95 -5.02
N THR A 44 13.36 13.22 -3.72
CA THR A 44 14.42 12.60 -2.91
C THR A 44 14.30 11.08 -2.84
N GLN A 45 13.08 10.56 -2.65
CA GLN A 45 12.83 9.12 -2.63
C GLN A 45 13.10 8.48 -3.99
N LYS A 46 12.71 9.15 -5.09
CA LYS A 46 13.04 8.69 -6.45
C LYS A 46 14.55 8.67 -6.69
N GLU A 47 15.26 9.69 -6.24
CA GLU A 47 16.71 9.79 -6.40
C GLU A 47 17.45 8.70 -5.64
N ILE A 48 17.05 8.37 -4.41
CA ILE A 48 17.59 7.25 -3.64
C ILE A 48 17.39 5.92 -4.39
N LEU A 49 16.21 5.70 -4.97
CA LEU A 49 15.93 4.48 -5.74
C LEU A 49 16.78 4.42 -7.01
N ASN A 50 16.93 5.54 -7.72
CA ASN A 50 17.79 5.63 -8.90
C ASN A 50 19.26 5.36 -8.57
N GLN A 51 19.75 5.88 -7.44
CA GLN A 51 21.11 5.60 -6.96
C GLN A 51 21.29 4.10 -6.72
N ARG A 52 20.37 3.45 -5.98
CA ARG A 52 20.43 2.00 -5.73
C ARG A 52 20.38 1.17 -7.01
N LEU A 53 19.59 1.58 -8.00
CA LEU A 53 19.52 0.94 -9.31
C LEU A 53 20.82 1.08 -10.11
N SER A 54 21.59 2.14 -9.87
CA SER A 54 22.88 2.37 -10.52
C SER A 54 24.06 1.70 -9.81
N GLU A 55 23.83 1.12 -8.63
CA GLU A 55 24.89 0.44 -7.90
C GLU A 55 25.27 -0.88 -8.60
N PRO A 56 26.57 -1.18 -8.71
CA PRO A 56 27.04 -2.44 -9.28
C PRO A 56 26.48 -3.67 -8.55
N GLU A 57 26.00 -4.67 -9.31
CA GLU A 57 25.44 -5.89 -8.72
C GLU A 57 26.47 -6.69 -7.90
N ASP A 58 27.76 -6.55 -8.19
CA ASP A 58 28.86 -7.21 -7.47
C ASP A 58 29.09 -6.66 -6.05
N HIS A 59 28.45 -5.54 -5.70
CA HIS A 59 28.39 -5.04 -4.32
C HIS A 59 27.32 -5.73 -3.47
N TYR A 60 26.45 -6.54 -4.09
CA TYR A 60 25.36 -7.22 -3.43
C TYR A 60 25.57 -8.74 -3.45
N ILE A 61 25.15 -9.40 -2.37
CA ILE A 61 25.07 -10.85 -2.32
C ILE A 61 23.61 -11.27 -2.47
N SER A 62 23.38 -12.43 -3.06
CA SER A 62 22.05 -13.00 -3.13
C SER A 62 21.51 -13.30 -1.72
N ALA A 63 20.19 -13.39 -1.59
CA ALA A 63 19.56 -13.81 -0.34
C ALA A 63 20.09 -15.17 0.13
N GLU A 64 20.32 -16.11 -0.80
CA GLU A 64 20.88 -17.43 -0.52
C GLU A 64 22.31 -17.35 0.02
N GLN A 65 23.16 -16.52 -0.60
CA GLN A 65 24.53 -16.28 -0.12
C GLN A 65 24.51 -15.64 1.28
N SER A 66 23.64 -14.66 1.50
CA SER A 66 23.48 -14.00 2.80
C SER A 66 23.09 -14.99 3.91
N ILE A 67 22.08 -15.83 3.64
CA ILE A 67 21.66 -16.89 4.54
C ILE A 67 22.83 -17.87 4.80
N GLY A 68 23.57 -18.27 3.76
CA GLY A 68 24.74 -19.13 3.87
C GLY A 68 25.83 -18.54 4.79
N TYR A 69 26.12 -17.26 4.67
CA TYR A 69 27.07 -16.57 5.55
C TYR A 69 26.60 -16.56 7.01
N LEU A 70 25.32 -16.28 7.24
CA LEU A 70 24.74 -16.24 8.59
C LEU A 70 24.80 -17.62 9.25
N LYS A 71 24.42 -18.68 8.53
CA LYS A 71 24.52 -20.08 9.00
C LYS A 71 25.96 -20.46 9.34
N LYS A 72 26.92 -20.12 8.47
CA LYS A 72 28.34 -20.40 8.70
C LYS A 72 28.90 -19.65 9.92
N LYS A 73 28.50 -18.39 10.13
CA LYS A 73 29.02 -17.54 11.21
C LYS A 73 28.42 -17.87 12.58
N TYR A 74 27.15 -18.26 12.62
CA TYR A 74 26.39 -18.44 13.87
C TYR A 74 25.94 -19.88 14.15
N GLY A 75 26.19 -20.83 13.24
CA GLY A 75 25.82 -22.24 13.41
C GLY A 75 24.32 -22.52 13.30
N LEU A 76 23.59 -21.71 12.52
CA LEU A 76 22.15 -21.86 12.24
C LEU A 76 21.84 -22.92 11.17
#